data_AF-A0A2A2VK16-F1
#
_entry.id   AF-A0A2A2VK16-F1
#
_cell.length_a   1.000
_cell.length_b   1.000
_cell.length_c   1.000
_cell.angle_alpha   90.00
_cell.angle_beta   90.00
_cell.angle_gamma   90.00
#
_symmetry.space_group_name_H-M   'P 1'
#
loop_
_entity.id
_entity.type
_entity.pdbx_description
1 polymer ?
#
loop_
_entity_poly.entity_id
_entity_poly.type
_entity_poly.pdbx_seq_one_letter_code
_entity_poly.pdbx_strand_id
1 'polypeptide(L)'
;MATRTPPAPTPDSLARAERQRLAAEEGARAMADVEREAIAVRQNMERLRALREARDADAAAQMETPTAAKPKPTRRVKRIVR
;
A
#
# COMPACT_ATOMS: atom_id res chain seq x y z
N MET A 1 9.49 0.57 -62.97
CA MET A 1 8.45 -0.04 -62.13
C MET A 1 7.52 1.08 -61.67
N ALA A 2 6.29 1.15 -62.18
CA ALA A 2 5.35 2.21 -61.83
C ALA A 2 4.87 2.03 -60.38
N THR A 3 5.11 3.03 -59.53
CA THR A 3 4.62 3.08 -58.15
C THR A 3 3.13 3.37 -58.18
N ARG A 4 2.29 2.38 -57.87
CA ARG A 4 0.84 2.56 -57.76
C ARG A 4 0.54 3.23 -56.41
N THR A 5 0.06 4.46 -56.43
CA THR A 5 -0.42 5.14 -55.22
C THR A 5 -1.62 4.37 -54.66
N PRO A 6 -1.62 4.00 -53.37
CA PRO A 6 -2.76 3.32 -52.78
C PRO A 6 -3.99 4.23 -52.81
N PRO A 7 -5.20 3.67 -53.03
CA PRO A 7 -6.43 4.44 -53.05
C PRO A 7 -6.67 5.09 -51.68
N ALA A 8 -7.30 6.27 -51.69
CA ALA A 8 -7.65 6.97 -50.47
C ALA A 8 -8.57 6.10 -49.58
N PRO A 9 -8.40 6.15 -48.24
CA PRO A 9 -9.21 5.38 -47.32
C PRO A 9 -10.69 5.76 -47.41
N THR A 10 -11.57 4.76 -47.30
CA THR A 10 -13.01 4.99 -47.29
C THR A 10 -13.46 5.54 -45.94
N PRO A 11 -14.60 6.26 -45.86
CA PRO A 11 -15.13 6.78 -44.60
C PRO A 11 -15.26 5.70 -43.52
N ASP A 12 -15.71 4.50 -43.89
CA ASP A 12 -15.81 3.35 -42.98
C ASP A 12 -14.45 2.89 -42.43
N SER A 13 -13.39 2.93 -43.25
CA SER A 13 -12.05 2.57 -42.80
C SER A 13 -11.50 3.59 -41.80
N LEU A 14 -11.80 4.88 -41.99
CA LEU A 14 -11.44 5.94 -41.04
C LEU A 14 -12.19 5.76 -39.72
N ALA A 15 -13.51 5.52 -39.77
CA ALA A 15 -14.32 5.29 -38.58
C ALA A 15 -13.91 4.01 -37.81
N ARG A 16 -13.38 2.98 -38.48
CA ARG A 16 -12.79 1.81 -37.81
C ARG A 16 -11.45 2.14 -37.17
N ALA A 17 -10.59 2.88 -37.88
CA ALA A 17 -9.29 3.28 -37.36
C ALA A 17 -9.42 4.17 -36.11
N GLU A 18 -10.37 5.11 -36.10
CA GLU A 18 -10.65 5.94 -34.93
C GLU A 18 -11.13 5.11 -33.73
N ARG A 19 -12.06 4.18 -33.93
CA ARG A 19 -12.51 3.28 -32.86
C ARG A 19 -11.37 2.42 -32.32
N GLN A 20 -10.52 1.91 -33.20
CA GLN A 20 -9.36 1.12 -32.78
C GLN A 20 -8.37 1.96 -31.97
N ARG A 21 -8.14 3.21 -32.39
CA ARG A 21 -7.28 4.14 -31.65
C ARG A 21 -7.83 4.43 -30.26
N LEU A 22 -9.13 4.71 -30.14
CA LEU A 22 -9.78 4.94 -28.83
C LEU A 22 -9.67 3.72 -27.93
N ALA A 23 -9.95 2.52 -28.46
CA ALA A 23 -9.82 1.27 -27.70
C ALA A 23 -8.38 1.02 -27.23
N ALA A 24 -7.38 1.37 -28.04
CA ALA A 24 -5.97 1.27 -27.65
C ALA A 24 -5.60 2.27 -26.55
N GLU A 25 -6.05 3.52 -26.66
CA GLU A 25 -5.84 4.56 -25.64
C GLU A 25 -6.50 4.18 -24.30
N GLU A 26 -7.73 3.66 -24.34
CA GLU A 26 -8.46 3.20 -23.16
C GLU A 26 -7.79 1.96 -22.54
N GLY A 27 -7.36 1.00 -23.36
CA GLY A 27 -6.61 -0.17 -22.90
C GLY A 27 -5.30 0.21 -22.21
N ALA A 28 -4.56 1.18 -22.76
CA ALA A 28 -3.34 1.68 -22.14
C ALA A 28 -3.60 2.36 -20.80
N ARG A 29 -4.69 3.13 -20.68
CA ARG A 29 -5.10 3.76 -19.41
C ARG A 29 -5.47 2.71 -18.36
N ALA A 30 -6.26 1.70 -18.73
CA ALA A 30 -6.65 0.64 -17.82
C ALA A 30 -5.44 -0.13 -17.27
N MET A 31 -4.45 -0.44 -18.12
CA MET A 31 -3.21 -1.08 -17.68
C MET A 31 -2.41 -0.19 -16.72
N ALA A 32 -2.31 1.11 -17.01
CA ALA A 32 -1.63 2.05 -16.12
C ALA A 32 -2.33 2.15 -14.74
N ASP A 33 -3.66 2.06 -14.68
CA ASP A 33 -4.41 2.07 -13.43
C ASP A 33 -4.09 0.84 -12.57
N VAL A 34 -4.10 -0.35 -13.18
CA VAL A 34 -3.75 -1.60 -12.52
C VAL A 34 -2.31 -1.57 -11.99
N GLU A 35 -1.37 -1.03 -12.76
CA GLU A 35 0.02 -0.88 -12.32
C GLU A 35 0.15 0.06 -11.11
N ARG A 36 -0.56 1.20 -11.13
CA ARG A 36 -0.59 2.15 -10.00
C ARG A 36 -1.15 1.50 -8.74
N GLU A 37 -2.26 0.78 -8.86
CA GLU A 37 -2.86 0.06 -7.73
C GLU A 37 -1.92 -1.02 -7.18
N ALA A 38 -1.27 -1.79 -8.05
CA ALA A 38 -0.32 -2.81 -7.64
C ALA A 38 0.88 -2.22 -6.87
N ILE A 39 1.40 -1.06 -7.31
CA ILE A 39 2.46 -0.34 -6.59
C ILE A 39 1.95 0.11 -5.22
N ALA A 40 0.76 0.70 -5.15
CA ALA A 40 0.18 1.17 -3.90
C ALA A 40 -0.01 0.05 -2.88
N VAL A 41 -0.47 -1.12 -3.32
CA VAL A 41 -0.61 -2.32 -2.46
C VAL A 41 0.74 -2.76 -1.92
N ARG A 42 1.78 -2.85 -2.78
CA ARG A 42 3.14 -3.24 -2.32
C ARG A 42 3.68 -2.30 -1.25
N GLN A 43 3.58 -0.98 -1.49
CA GLN A 43 4.03 0.02 -0.53
C GLN A 43 3.24 -0.05 0.78
N ASN A 44 1.93 -0.30 0.73
CA ASN A 44 1.10 -0.46 1.93
C ASN A 44 1.53 -1.70 2.73
N MET A 45 1.78 -2.83 2.04
CA MET A 45 2.24 -4.06 2.68
C MET A 45 3.63 -3.91 3.32
N GLU A 46 4.52 -3.12 2.73
CA GLU A 46 5.81 -2.77 3.34
C GLU A 46 5.62 -1.92 4.60
N ARG A 47 4.76 -0.91 4.55
CA ARG A 47 4.43 -0.09 5.73
C ARG A 47 3.80 -0.91 6.85
N LEU A 48 2.87 -1.81 6.52
CA LEU A 48 2.26 -2.71 7.50
C LEU A 48 3.28 -3.65 8.15
N ARG A 49 4.27 -4.13 7.38
CA ARG A 49 5.38 -4.93 7.93
C ARG A 49 6.22 -4.11 8.89
N ALA A 50 6.65 -2.92 8.49
CA ALA A 50 7.42 -2.02 9.36
C ALA A 50 6.67 -1.68 10.67
N LEU A 51 5.35 -1.44 10.60
CA LEU A 51 4.54 -1.18 11.78
C LEU A 51 4.41 -2.41 12.71
N ARG A 52 4.37 -3.62 12.16
CA ARG A 52 4.35 -4.85 12.96
C ARG A 52 5.69 -5.06 13.65
N GLU A 53 6.79 -4.93 12.91
CA GLU A 53 8.14 -5.04 13.47
C GLU A 53 8.37 -4.01 14.59
N ALA A 54 7.93 -2.76 14.40
CA ALA A 54 8.01 -1.73 15.45
C ALA A 54 7.19 -2.11 16.69
N ARG A 55 5.95 -2.62 16.52
CA ARG A 55 5.12 -3.08 17.63
C ARG A 55 5.73 -4.28 18.37
N ASP A 56 6.29 -5.23 17.63
CA ASP A 56 6.94 -6.40 18.20
C ASP A 56 8.21 -6.00 18.98
N ALA A 57 8.97 -5.03 18.47
CA ALA A 57 10.10 -4.44 19.18
C ALA A 57 9.67 -3.71 20.46
N ASP A 58 8.60 -2.92 20.42
CA ASP A 58 8.04 -2.25 21.61
C ASP A 58 7.53 -3.25 22.65
N ALA A 59 6.89 -4.34 22.21
CA ALA A 59 6.43 -5.41 23.09
C ALA A 59 7.61 -6.17 23.71
N ALA A 60 8.65 -6.47 22.93
CA ALA A 60 9.88 -7.07 23.43
C ALA A 60 10.57 -6.16 24.45
N ALA A 61 10.68 -4.85 24.18
CA ALA A 61 11.24 -3.89 25.12
C ALA A 61 10.46 -3.81 26.44
N GLN A 62 9.12 -3.89 26.40
CA GLN A 62 8.30 -3.95 27.61
C GLN A 62 8.45 -5.26 28.40
N MET A 63 8.71 -6.38 27.72
CA MET A 63 8.99 -7.66 28.39
C MET A 63 10.42 -7.71 28.97
N GLU A 64 11.38 -7.06 28.31
CA GLU A 64 12.77 -6.97 28.77
C GLU A 64 12.96 -5.95 29.90
N THR A 65 12.09 -4.94 30.02
CA THR A 65 12.04 -4.17 31.27
C THR A 65 11.57 -5.10 32.39
N PRO A 66 12.41 -5.47 33.37
CA PRO A 66 11.92 -6.21 34.52
C PRO A 66 10.88 -5.29 35.15
N THR A 67 9.64 -5.79 35.26
CA THR A 67 8.59 -5.07 35.98
C THR A 67 9.13 -4.84 37.38
N ALA A 68 9.66 -3.64 37.63
CA ALA A 68 10.16 -3.24 38.92
C ALA A 68 8.96 -3.29 39.86
N ALA A 69 8.82 -4.40 40.57
CA ALA A 69 7.73 -4.65 41.48
C ALA A 69 7.71 -3.48 42.47
N LYS A 70 6.67 -2.65 42.39
CA LYS A 70 6.46 -1.54 43.33
C LYS A 70 6.48 -2.13 44.75
N PRO A 71 7.37 -1.69 45.65
CA PRO A 71 7.41 -2.22 47.00
C PRO A 71 6.08 -1.91 47.70
N LYS A 72 5.40 -2.95 48.22
CA LYS A 72 4.14 -2.80 48.96
C LYS A 72 4.40 -1.93 50.19
N PRO A 73 3.59 -0.88 50.46
CA PRO A 73 3.77 -0.06 51.65
C PRO A 73 3.49 -0.90 52.90
N THR A 74 4.51 -1.08 53.73
CA THR A 74 4.36 -1.72 55.03
C THR A 74 3.54 -0.79 55.93
N ARG A 75 2.32 -1.22 56.29
CA ARG A 75 1.47 -0.49 57.23
C ARG A 75 2.19 -0.41 58.58
N ARG A 76 2.66 0.78 58.95
CA ARG A 76 3.16 1.07 60.29
C ARG A 76 1.99 1.02 61.28
N VAL A 77 1.96 -0.02 62.11
CA VAL A 77 1.03 -0.13 63.24
C VAL A 77 1.42 0.93 64.27
N LYS A 78 0.57 1.94 64.48
CA LYS A 78 0.75 2.90 65.57
C LYS A 78 0.33 2.21 66.88
N ARG A 79 1.28 1.99 67.79
CA ARG A 79 1.02 1.48 69.14
C ARG A 79 0.32 2.58 69.95
N ILE A 80 -0.96 2.40 70.22
CA ILE A 80 -1.71 3.24 71.17
C ILE A 80 -1.28 2.80 72.57
N VAL A 81 -0.70 3.72 73.35
CA VAL A 81 -0.43 3.52 74.77
C VAL A 81 -1.70 3.93 75.53
N ARG A 82 -2.14 3.03 76.42
CA ARG A 82 -3.39 3.09 77.17
C ARG A 82 -3.31 4.06 78.33
#